data_AF-A0A8K0SQK3-F1
#
_entry.id   AF-A0A8K0SQK3-F1
#
_cell.length_a   1.000
_cell.length_b   1.000
_cell.length_c   1.000
_cell.angle_alpha   90.00
_cell.angle_beta   90.00
_cell.angle_gamma   90.00
#
_symmetry.space_group_name_H-M   'P 1'
#
loop_
_entity.id
_entity.type
_entity.pdbx_description
1 polymer ?
#
loop_
_entity_poly.entity_id
_entity_poly.type
_entity_poly.pdbx_seq_one_letter_code
_entity_poly.pdbx_strand_id
1 'polypeptide(L)'
;MRLSKDDVHRINASEYAAKYTEEMGGGYMGAFEVFHGLHCLNMFRQASYMDHCLSKKEWRDNPDRIKSYTDKVTDHCLDMLLQNVRQAG
;
A
#
# COMPACT_ATOMS: atom_id res chain seq x y z
N MET A 1 -1.50 -8.54 -9.58
CA MET A 1 -2.12 -9.04 -10.83
C MET A 1 -1.58 -8.20 -11.97
N ARG A 2 -1.30 -8.78 -13.14
CA ARG A 2 -0.82 -8.03 -14.30
C ARG A 2 -1.97 -7.82 -15.27
N LEU A 3 -2.20 -6.57 -15.64
CA LEU A 3 -3.28 -6.14 -16.52
C LEU A 3 -2.71 -5.67 -17.86
N SER A 4 -3.41 -6.00 -18.94
CA SER A 4 -3.15 -5.42 -20.26
C SER A 4 -3.67 -3.97 -20.32
N LYS A 5 -3.28 -3.21 -21.35
CA LYS A 5 -3.84 -1.87 -21.57
C LYS A 5 -5.36 -1.91 -21.80
N ASP A 6 -5.83 -2.93 -22.52
CA ASP A 6 -7.26 -3.13 -22.78
C ASP A 6 -8.03 -3.44 -21.50
N ASP A 7 -7.45 -4.19 -20.56
CA ASP A 7 -8.06 -4.42 -19.25
C ASP A 7 -8.18 -3.12 -18.45
N VAL A 8 -7.16 -2.26 -18.46
CA VAL A 8 -7.19 -0.96 -17.78
C VAL A 8 -8.29 -0.08 -18.33
N HIS A 9 -8.45 -0.01 -19.66
CA HIS A 9 -9.57 0.71 -20.27
C HIS A 9 -10.92 0.08 -19.95
N ARG A 10 -11.02 -1.26 -19.97
CA ARG A 10 -12.28 -1.97 -19.69
C ARG A 10 -12.79 -1.76 -18.27
N ILE A 11 -11.88 -1.63 -17.30
CA ILE A 11 -12.24 -1.35 -15.90
C ILE A 11 -12.30 0.16 -15.59
N ASN A 12 -12.14 1.01 -16.61
CA ASN A 12 -12.08 2.47 -16.47
C ASN A 12 -11.05 2.94 -15.41
N ALA A 13 -9.92 2.21 -15.31
CA ALA A 13 -8.83 2.61 -14.43
C ALA A 13 -8.00 3.71 -15.08
N SER A 14 -7.33 4.51 -14.24
CA SER A 14 -6.49 5.63 -14.69
C SER A 14 -5.42 5.17 -15.69
N GLU A 15 -5.20 5.95 -16.74
CA GLU A 15 -4.11 5.70 -17.71
C GLU A 15 -2.71 5.82 -17.08
N TYR A 16 -2.63 6.51 -15.93
CA TYR A 16 -1.45 6.66 -15.10
C TYR A 16 -1.33 5.59 -14.01
N ALA A 17 -2.14 4.52 -14.08
CA ALA A 17 -2.00 3.38 -13.19
C ALA A 17 -0.57 2.82 -13.22
N ALA A 18 -0.10 2.35 -12.06
CA ALA A 18 1.27 1.87 -11.89
C ALA A 18 1.61 0.78 -12.92
N LYS A 19 2.80 0.87 -13.51
CA LYS A 19 3.30 -0.05 -14.54
C LYS A 19 4.48 -0.84 -14.01
N TYR A 20 4.57 -2.10 -14.41
CA TYR A 20 5.82 -2.84 -14.26
C TYR A 20 6.85 -2.30 -15.26
N THR A 21 8.13 -2.36 -14.90
CA THR A 21 9.21 -2.05 -15.84
C THR A 21 9.23 -3.05 -16.99
N GLU A 22 9.82 -2.66 -18.13
CA GLU A 22 10.00 -3.57 -19.27
C GLU A 22 10.80 -4.82 -18.88
N GLU A 23 11.82 -4.66 -18.03
CA GLU A 23 12.60 -5.78 -17.47
C GLU A 23 11.74 -6.75 -16.64
N MET A 24 10.70 -6.25 -15.98
CA MET A 24 9.74 -7.08 -15.24
C MET A 24 8.63 -7.66 -16.13
N GLY A 25 8.74 -7.51 -17.46
CA GLY A 25 7.76 -8.00 -18.45
C GLY A 25 6.62 -7.04 -18.75
N GLY A 26 6.74 -5.76 -18.35
CA GLY A 26 5.80 -4.69 -18.69
C GLY A 26 4.37 -4.89 -18.16
N GLY A 27 3.43 -4.10 -18.69
CA GLY A 27 2.02 -4.13 -18.31
C GLY A 27 1.69 -3.37 -17.02
N TYR A 28 0.40 -3.35 -16.68
CA TYR A 28 -0.14 -2.57 -15.57
C TYR A 28 -0.27 -3.41 -14.31
N MET A 29 0.00 -2.79 -13.16
CA MET A 29 -0.23 -3.40 -11.84
C MET A 29 -1.70 -3.29 -11.49
N GLY A 30 -2.36 -4.43 -11.37
CA GLY A 30 -3.71 -4.56 -10.82
C GLY A 30 -3.69 -5.19 -9.43
N ALA A 31 -4.55 -4.69 -8.56
CA ALA A 31 -4.87 -5.29 -7.27
C ALA A 31 -6.36 -5.08 -6.99
N PHE A 32 -6.97 -5.98 -6.20
CA PHE A 32 -8.27 -5.66 -5.62
C PHE A 32 -8.05 -4.68 -4.48
N GLU A 33 -8.68 -3.51 -4.57
CA GLU A 33 -8.51 -2.39 -3.63
C GLU A 33 -8.78 -2.81 -2.17
N VAL A 34 -9.70 -3.77 -1.95
CA VAL A 34 -9.99 -4.32 -0.62
C VAL A 34 -8.74 -4.90 0.06
N PHE A 35 -7.83 -5.53 -0.68
CA PHE A 35 -6.61 -6.10 -0.10
C PHE A 35 -5.59 -5.01 0.27
N HIS A 36 -5.52 -3.92 -0.51
CA HIS A 36 -4.69 -2.77 -0.16
C HIS A 36 -5.25 -2.09 1.10
N GLY A 37 -6.57 -1.89 1.17
CA GLY A 37 -7.23 -1.41 2.39
C GLY A 37 -6.93 -2.27 3.62
N LEU A 38 -7.03 -3.60 3.52
CA LEU A 38 -6.70 -4.52 4.62
C LEU A 38 -5.22 -4.47 5.00
N HIS A 39 -4.31 -4.39 4.02
CA HIS A 39 -2.88 -4.21 4.26
C HIS A 39 -2.62 -2.91 5.05
N CYS A 40 -3.14 -1.78 4.58
CA CYS A 40 -3.01 -0.48 5.24
C CYS A 40 -3.57 -0.50 6.67
N LEU A 41 -4.74 -1.10 6.88
CA LEU A 41 -5.35 -1.22 8.20
C LEU A 41 -4.49 -2.05 9.16
N ASN A 42 -3.93 -3.17 8.69
CA ASN A 42 -3.03 -3.97 9.50
C ASN A 42 -1.71 -3.25 9.80
N MET A 43 -1.17 -2.48 8.84
CA MET A 43 0.03 -1.68 9.05
C MET A 43 -0.21 -0.57 10.09
N PHE A 44 -1.37 0.09 10.02
CA PHE A 44 -1.80 1.07 11.02
C PHE A 44 -1.96 0.44 12.40
N ARG A 45 -2.63 -0.73 12.48
CA ARG A 45 -2.72 -1.51 13.73
C ARG A 45 -1.33 -1.80 14.30
N GLN A 46 -0.40 -2.27 13.50
CA GLN A 46 0.97 -2.56 13.95
C GLN A 46 1.71 -1.30 14.42
N ALA A 47 1.48 -0.15 13.78
CA ALA A 47 2.02 1.14 14.22
C ALA A 47 1.43 1.58 15.57
N SER A 48 0.12 1.42 15.79
CA SER A 48 -0.52 1.78 17.07
C SER A 48 -0.09 0.88 18.24
N TYR A 49 0.29 -0.37 17.95
CA TYR A 49 0.82 -1.32 18.94
C TYR A 49 2.31 -1.55 18.74
N MET A 50 3.05 -0.47 18.43
CA MET A 50 4.47 -0.57 18.12
C MET A 50 5.25 -1.17 19.27
N ASP A 51 5.01 -0.76 20.53
CA ASP A 51 5.74 -1.28 21.69
C ASP A 51 5.67 -2.80 21.83
N HIS A 52 4.53 -3.40 21.47
CA HIS A 52 4.37 -4.85 21.41
C HIS A 52 5.13 -5.46 20.22
N CYS A 53 5.21 -4.77 19.09
CA CYS A 53 5.96 -5.19 17.90
C CYS A 53 7.48 -4.99 18.03
N LEU A 54 7.92 -3.96 18.76
CA LEU A 54 9.30 -3.61 19.09
C LEU A 54 9.96 -4.68 19.96
N SER A 55 9.18 -5.57 20.59
CA SER A 55 9.71 -6.77 21.24
C SER A 55 10.54 -7.64 20.27
N LYS A 56 10.31 -7.54 18.96
CA LYS A 56 11.15 -8.22 17.96
C LYS A 56 12.48 -7.45 17.78
N LYS A 57 13.58 -8.18 17.92
CA LYS A 57 14.96 -7.69 17.79
C LYS A 57 15.18 -6.84 16.52
N GLU A 58 14.57 -7.22 15.41
CA GLU A 58 14.67 -6.54 14.11
C GLU A 58 14.24 -5.07 14.11
N TRP A 59 13.34 -4.66 15.01
CA TRP A 59 12.90 -3.26 15.10
C TRP A 59 13.76 -2.45 16.05
N ARG A 60 14.16 -3.05 17.19
CA ARG A 60 15.00 -2.39 18.20
C ARG A 60 16.36 -1.96 17.66
N ASP A 61 16.96 -2.78 16.81
CA ASP A 61 18.31 -2.54 16.29
C ASP A 61 18.33 -1.56 15.11
N ASN A 62 17.18 -1.03 14.66
CA ASN A 62 17.10 -0.17 13.48
C ASN A 62 16.06 0.97 13.63
N PRO A 63 16.42 2.08 14.29
CA PRO A 63 15.52 3.22 14.48
C PRO A 63 15.09 3.89 13.17
N ASP A 64 15.94 3.89 12.14
CA ASP A 64 15.59 4.43 10.82
C ASP A 64 14.48 3.62 10.14
N ARG A 65 14.47 2.30 10.36
CA ARG A 65 13.40 1.41 9.88
C ARG A 65 12.07 1.71 10.56
N ILE A 66 12.09 1.98 11.87
CA ILE A 66 10.90 2.38 12.63
C ILE A 66 10.37 3.71 12.09
N LYS A 67 11.25 4.69 11.88
CA LYS A 67 10.87 5.99 11.31
C LYS A 67 10.26 5.82 9.92
N SER A 68 10.95 5.13 9.00
CA SER A 68 10.45 4.89 7.65
C SER A 68 9.12 4.14 7.64
N TYR A 69 8.93 3.18 8.55
CA TYR A 69 7.67 2.47 8.70
C TYR A 69 6.54 3.41 9.13
N THR A 70 6.78 4.21 10.17
CA THR A 70 5.78 5.17 10.69
C THR A 70 5.43 6.22 9.66
N ASP A 71 6.42 6.76 8.94
CA ASP A 71 6.21 7.73 7.86
C ASP A 71 5.33 7.13 6.75
N LYS A 72 5.61 5.90 6.30
CA LYS A 72 4.79 5.19 5.29
C LYS A 72 3.36 4.90 5.75
N VAL A 73 3.17 4.58 7.04
CA VAL A 73 1.84 4.36 7.59
C VAL A 73 1.05 5.68 7.64
N THR A 74 1.71 6.77 8.01
CA THR A 74 1.07 8.07 8.22
C THR A 74 0.76 8.76 6.89
N ASP A 75 1.68 8.75 5.93
CA ASP A 75 1.50 9.51 4.68
C ASP A 75 0.75 8.70 3.62
N HIS A 76 1.16 7.46 3.37
CA HIS A 76 0.56 6.65 2.30
C HIS A 76 -0.69 5.89 2.76
N CYS A 77 -0.55 5.13 3.86
CA CYS A 77 -1.62 4.21 4.26
C CYS A 77 -2.85 4.95 4.76
N LEU A 78 -2.67 6.03 5.54
CA LEU A 78 -3.78 6.85 6.03
C LEU A 78 -4.49 7.57 4.89
N ASP A 79 -3.76 8.20 3.97
CA ASP A 79 -4.36 8.91 2.83
C ASP A 79 -5.17 7.96 1.94
N MET A 80 -4.66 6.77 1.65
CA MET A 80 -5.39 5.75 0.89
C MET A 80 -6.69 5.33 1.60
N LEU A 81 -6.64 5.06 2.90
CA LEU A 81 -7.83 4.70 3.68
C LEU A 81 -8.87 5.84 3.68
N LEU A 82 -8.43 7.09 3.85
CA LEU A 82 -9.30 8.26 3.83
C LEU A 82 -9.95 8.48 2.47
N GLN A 83 -9.20 8.33 1.38
CA GLN A 83 -9.72 8.41 0.01
C GLN A 83 -10.82 7.37 -0.21
N ASN A 84 -10.59 6.12 0.20
CA ASN A 84 -11.55 5.04 0.06
C ASN A 84 -12.84 5.29 0.85
N VAL A 85 -12.75 5.84 2.07
CA VAL A 85 -13.94 6.20 2.87
C VAL A 85 -14.70 7.38 2.25
N ARG A 86 -14.00 8.41 1.75
CA ARG A 86 -14.64 9.58 1.12
C ARG A 86 -15.39 9.24 -0.16
N GLN A 87 -14.93 8.24 -0.91
CA GLN A 87 -15.56 7.80 -2.15
C GLN A 87 -16.71 6.78 -1.92
N ALA A 88 -16.87 6.29 -0.68
CA ALA A 88 -17.90 5.31 -0.33
C ALA A 88 -19.22 5.93 0.16
N GLY A 89 -19.33 7.27 0.21
CA GLY A 89 -20.55 8.01 0.56
C GLY A 89 -21.05 8.84 -0.62
#